data_AF-A0A3N4LHK6-F1
#
_entry.id   AF-A0A3N4LHK6-F1
#
_cell.length_a   1.000
_cell.length_b   1.000
_cell.length_c   1.000
_cell.angle_alpha   90.00
_cell.angle_beta   90.00
_cell.angle_gamma   90.00
#
_symmetry.space_group_name_H-M   'P 1'
#
loop_
_entity.id
_entity.type
_entity.pdbx_description
1 polymer ?
#
loop_
_entity_poly.entity_id
_entity_poly.type
_entity_poly.pdbx_seq_one_letter_code
_entity_poly.pdbx_strand_id
1 'polypeptide(L)'
;MTGRDVARHRYSWLERAESLDKVRAAVITRDSAGQELIKEPYVVMPRRVWDLKSNRVVENPGSVSTRAPFWAISHSWTDDMEAVDTSINCHQWPVPLPRTVSLEGVRKALLDLGAEYVWLDVLCLRQSHSPSHQLKQDEWRLDVPTIGNIYRAAERVVRYFNGLGIPFTERGWDNPRHWLRRAWTLQEIKTENTTYNGGVVQANVLNTKGTVKGKDTTLRRAIRPVLRLAAEVDSRGGCSVYELAREMDKRYATRPTDKVAGLLYLLRTRELPTYDERITSEAAWAKCIPLLPLERKIELLFDFPYRGLLQGGWFPTW
;
A
#
# COMPACT_ATOMS: atom_id res chain seq x y z
N MET A 1 14.57 -28.79 -15.60
CA MET A 1 15.52 -27.70 -15.26
C MET A 1 16.78 -28.35 -14.71
N THR A 2 17.93 -28.16 -15.35
CA THR A 2 19.21 -28.77 -14.94
C THR A 2 19.90 -27.90 -13.88
N GLY A 3 20.46 -28.51 -12.83
CA GLY A 3 20.93 -27.83 -11.61
C GLY A 3 22.05 -26.76 -11.77
N ARG A 4 22.63 -26.60 -12.96
CA ARG A 4 23.61 -25.53 -13.25
C ARG A 4 22.97 -24.14 -13.38
N ASP A 5 21.67 -24.07 -13.64
CA ASP A 5 20.95 -22.80 -13.82
C ASP A 5 20.63 -22.12 -12.48
N VAL A 6 20.27 -22.92 -11.47
CA VAL A 6 19.83 -22.42 -10.15
C VAL A 6 20.96 -21.71 -9.38
N ALA A 7 22.19 -22.21 -9.44
CA ALA A 7 23.33 -21.60 -8.73
C ALA A 7 23.77 -20.27 -9.35
N ARG A 8 23.77 -20.19 -10.69
CA ARG A 8 24.06 -18.95 -11.44
C ARG A 8 22.97 -17.91 -11.24
N HIS A 9 21.71 -18.35 -11.20
CA HIS A 9 20.59 -17.51 -10.80
C HIS A 9 20.89 -16.94 -9.42
N ARG A 10 21.02 -17.80 -8.38
CA ARG A 10 21.25 -17.43 -6.96
C ARG A 10 22.39 -16.43 -6.75
N TYR A 11 23.53 -16.58 -7.43
CA TYR A 11 24.64 -15.62 -7.30
C TYR A 11 24.25 -14.23 -7.83
N SER A 12 23.54 -14.15 -8.96
CA SER A 12 23.00 -12.87 -9.45
C SER A 12 21.92 -12.26 -8.56
N TRP A 13 21.22 -13.07 -7.74
CA TRP A 13 20.28 -12.56 -6.73
C TRP A 13 21.04 -11.90 -5.57
N LEU A 14 22.14 -12.49 -5.12
CA LEU A 14 22.93 -11.98 -3.99
C LEU A 14 23.62 -10.63 -4.32
N GLU A 15 24.29 -10.51 -5.47
CA GLU A 15 24.92 -9.24 -5.88
C GLU A 15 23.90 -8.10 -6.05
N ARG A 16 22.69 -8.42 -6.57
CA ARG A 16 21.63 -7.42 -6.76
C ARG A 16 20.89 -7.09 -5.47
N ALA A 17 20.83 -8.02 -4.53
CA ALA A 17 20.32 -7.76 -3.20
C ALA A 17 21.20 -6.72 -2.48
N GLU A 18 22.51 -6.92 -2.46
CA GLU A 18 23.43 -5.94 -1.89
C GLU A 18 23.34 -4.55 -2.57
N SER A 19 23.08 -4.51 -3.88
CA SER A 19 22.85 -3.27 -4.60
C SER A 19 21.57 -2.55 -4.15
N LEU A 20 20.47 -3.28 -3.93
CA LEU A 20 19.19 -2.71 -3.49
C LEU A 20 19.22 -2.25 -2.03
N ASP A 21 19.95 -2.94 -1.15
CA ASP A 21 20.14 -2.48 0.23
C ASP A 21 21.01 -1.21 0.28
N LYS A 22 22.00 -1.10 -0.61
CA LYS A 22 22.75 0.16 -0.81
C LYS A 22 21.86 1.28 -1.34
N VAL A 23 20.99 1.02 -2.31
CA VAL A 23 20.01 2.01 -2.80
C VAL A 23 19.10 2.47 -1.66
N ARG A 24 18.56 1.54 -0.87
CA ARG A 24 17.67 1.85 0.27
C ARG A 24 18.35 2.63 1.40
N ALA A 25 19.62 2.34 1.67
CA ALA A 25 20.40 3.11 2.62
C ALA A 25 20.73 4.52 2.07
N ALA A 26 20.98 4.63 0.76
CA ALA A 26 21.34 5.88 0.10
C ALA A 26 20.15 6.83 -0.14
N VAL A 27 18.91 6.34 -0.24
CA VAL A 27 17.75 7.21 -0.46
C VAL A 27 17.37 8.02 0.78
N ILE A 28 17.76 7.60 1.98
CA ILE A 28 17.47 8.36 3.20
C ILE A 28 18.55 9.42 3.39
N THR A 29 18.14 10.68 3.37
CA THR A 29 19.00 11.84 3.62
C THR A 29 18.48 12.66 4.79
N ARG A 30 19.28 13.59 5.31
CA ARG A 30 18.83 14.60 6.27
C ARG A 30 18.88 15.97 5.63
N ASP A 31 17.84 16.77 5.86
CA ASP A 31 17.87 18.18 5.50
C ASP A 31 18.66 19.01 6.53
N SER A 32 18.74 20.32 6.31
CA SER A 32 19.43 21.26 7.20
C SER A 32 18.81 21.35 8.60
N ALA A 33 17.55 20.94 8.78
CA ALA A 33 16.88 20.88 10.06
C ALA A 33 17.04 19.52 10.75
N GLY A 34 17.76 18.57 10.12
CA GLY A 34 17.97 17.21 10.62
C GLY A 34 16.80 16.27 10.36
N GLN A 35 15.75 16.71 9.66
CA GLN A 35 14.62 15.87 9.27
C GLN A 35 15.07 14.87 8.22
N GLU A 36 14.67 13.61 8.41
CA GLU A 36 14.96 12.55 7.47
C GLU A 36 13.95 12.54 6.32
N LEU A 37 14.50 12.47 5.11
CA LEU A 37 13.78 12.51 3.85
C LEU A 37 14.18 11.32 2.98
N ILE A 38 13.23 10.82 2.21
CA ILE A 38 13.39 9.79 1.19
C ILE A 38 13.53 10.53 -0.15
N LYS A 39 14.75 10.57 -0.69
CA LYS A 39 15.05 11.08 -2.03
C LYS A 39 14.61 10.07 -3.08
N GLU A 40 14.11 10.57 -4.22
CA GLU A 40 13.64 9.74 -5.34
C GLU A 40 12.69 8.60 -4.88
N PRO A 41 11.65 8.91 -4.08
CA PRO A 41 10.85 7.92 -3.38
C PRO A 41 10.16 6.93 -4.32
N TYR A 42 9.92 7.32 -5.58
CA TYR A 42 9.18 6.55 -6.56
C TYR A 42 10.00 5.47 -7.27
N VAL A 43 11.27 5.28 -6.94
CA VAL A 43 12.08 4.15 -7.43
C VAL A 43 12.30 3.08 -6.35
N VAL A 44 11.80 3.31 -5.13
CA VAL A 44 11.91 2.36 -4.02
C VAL A 44 10.94 1.21 -4.24
N MET A 45 11.48 0.05 -4.59
CA MET A 45 10.75 -1.18 -4.95
C MET A 45 10.48 -2.06 -3.72
N PRO A 46 9.75 -3.19 -3.78
CA PRO A 46 9.50 -4.01 -2.59
C PRO A 46 10.77 -4.65 -2.02
N ARG A 47 10.83 -4.84 -0.69
CA ARG A 47 11.89 -5.63 -0.04
C ARG A 47 11.72 -7.11 -0.28
N ARG A 48 10.48 -7.55 -0.47
CA ARG A 48 10.11 -8.96 -0.41
C ARG A 48 8.99 -9.22 -1.39
N VAL A 49 8.94 -10.44 -1.91
CA VAL A 49 7.78 -10.96 -2.64
C VAL A 49 7.54 -12.40 -2.22
N TRP A 50 6.29 -12.83 -2.24
CA TRP A 50 5.91 -14.22 -2.03
C TRP A 50 6.03 -14.98 -3.36
N ASP A 51 6.97 -15.92 -3.42
CA ASP A 51 7.06 -16.91 -4.49
C ASP A 51 6.01 -17.99 -4.23
N LEU A 52 4.95 -17.97 -5.04
CA LEU A 52 3.82 -18.88 -4.89
C LEU A 52 4.20 -20.32 -5.21
N LYS A 53 5.15 -20.57 -6.11
CA LYS A 53 5.52 -21.95 -6.48
C LYS A 53 6.30 -22.61 -5.35
N SER A 54 7.27 -21.91 -4.78
CA SER A 54 8.07 -22.43 -3.66
C SER A 54 7.46 -22.16 -2.28
N ASN A 55 6.34 -21.43 -2.22
CA ASN A 55 5.62 -21.05 -1.01
C ASN A 55 6.48 -20.38 0.05
N ARG A 56 7.29 -19.41 -0.36
CA ARG A 56 8.17 -18.67 0.55
C ARG A 56 8.26 -17.22 0.17
N VAL A 57 8.47 -16.39 1.18
CA VAL A 57 8.87 -15.01 0.99
C VAL A 57 10.34 -14.99 0.57
N VAL A 58 10.61 -14.35 -0.56
CA VAL A 58 11.95 -14.13 -1.07
C VAL A 58 12.34 -12.70 -0.75
N GLU A 59 13.41 -12.54 0.02
CA GLU A 59 13.99 -11.24 0.28
C GLU A 59 14.76 -10.73 -0.94
N ASN A 60 14.64 -9.43 -1.11
CA ASN A 60 15.38 -8.60 -2.02
C ASN A 60 15.41 -9.15 -3.45
N PRO A 61 14.26 -9.16 -4.15
CA PRO A 61 14.10 -10.05 -5.29
C PRO A 61 14.82 -9.61 -6.57
N GLY A 62 15.80 -8.69 -6.48
CA GLY A 62 16.89 -8.47 -7.44
C GLY A 62 16.54 -8.26 -8.92
N SER A 63 15.27 -8.15 -9.31
CA SER A 63 14.85 -8.17 -10.72
C SER A 63 13.38 -7.79 -10.95
N VAL A 64 12.59 -7.58 -9.90
CA VAL A 64 11.15 -7.34 -10.03
C VAL A 64 10.85 -5.99 -10.71
N SER A 65 11.81 -5.05 -10.76
CA SER A 65 11.61 -3.78 -11.45
C SER A 65 11.93 -3.77 -12.94
N THR A 66 12.48 -4.85 -13.54
CA THR A 66 12.74 -4.86 -14.99
C THR A 66 12.57 -6.19 -15.74
N ARG A 67 12.49 -7.37 -15.09
CA ARG A 67 12.35 -8.66 -15.84
C ARG A 67 11.44 -9.73 -15.25
N ALA A 68 11.10 -9.68 -13.95
CA ALA A 68 10.17 -10.64 -13.36
C ALA A 68 8.86 -9.92 -13.00
N PRO A 69 7.79 -10.08 -13.79
CA PRO A 69 6.51 -9.51 -13.43
C PRO A 69 6.03 -10.10 -12.10
N PHE A 70 5.45 -9.26 -11.26
CA PHE A 70 4.86 -9.65 -9.99
C PHE A 70 3.47 -9.05 -9.89
N TRP A 71 2.61 -9.69 -9.12
CA TRP A 71 1.28 -9.18 -8.81
C TRP A 71 1.28 -8.58 -7.41
N ALA A 72 0.27 -7.79 -7.08
CA ALA A 72 0.08 -7.30 -5.71
C ALA A 72 -1.34 -7.61 -5.22
N ILE A 73 -1.48 -7.82 -3.93
CA ILE A 73 -2.78 -7.97 -3.29
C ILE A 73 -3.12 -6.67 -2.57
N SER A 74 -4.27 -6.10 -2.92
CA SER A 74 -4.88 -5.03 -2.14
C SER A 74 -6.04 -5.63 -1.38
N HIS A 75 -6.02 -5.54 -0.05
CA HIS A 75 -7.07 -6.15 0.75
C HIS A 75 -7.47 -5.27 1.94
N SER A 76 -8.67 -5.54 2.43
CA SER A 76 -9.17 -4.96 3.65
C SER A 76 -8.90 -5.89 4.84
N TRP A 77 -9.05 -5.39 6.06
CA TRP A 77 -8.87 -6.20 7.27
C TRP A 77 -10.23 -6.69 7.76
N THR A 78 -10.28 -7.78 8.53
CA THR A 78 -11.49 -8.22 9.23
C THR A 78 -11.41 -7.90 10.72
N ASP A 79 -12.48 -8.14 11.47
CA ASP A 79 -12.49 -7.98 12.93
C ASP A 79 -11.84 -9.18 13.65
N ASP A 80 -11.85 -10.35 13.02
CA ASP A 80 -11.38 -11.64 13.53
C ASP A 80 -9.97 -11.99 13.02
N MET A 81 -9.10 -10.98 12.86
CA MET A 81 -7.73 -11.19 12.43
C MET A 81 -6.92 -11.87 13.54
N GLU A 82 -6.25 -12.97 13.21
CA GLU A 82 -5.43 -13.77 14.11
C GLU A 82 -3.98 -13.81 13.62
N ALA A 83 -3.04 -13.72 14.57
CA ALA A 83 -1.62 -13.80 14.28
C ALA A 83 -1.22 -15.27 14.08
N VAL A 84 -0.91 -15.64 12.84
CA VAL A 84 -0.58 -17.02 12.46
C VAL A 84 0.92 -17.14 12.22
N ASP A 85 1.57 -18.05 12.94
CA ASP A 85 2.96 -18.42 12.67
C ASP A 85 3.05 -19.29 11.40
N THR A 86 4.04 -19.05 10.56
CA THR A 86 4.16 -19.72 9.26
C THR A 86 5.60 -19.90 8.81
N SER A 87 5.86 -21.01 8.13
CA SER A 87 7.15 -21.26 7.49
C SER A 87 7.37 -20.41 6.23
N ILE A 88 6.32 -19.79 5.68
CA ILE A 88 6.38 -18.99 4.45
C ILE A 88 7.38 -17.83 4.59
N ASN A 89 7.43 -17.17 5.74
CA ASN A 89 8.42 -16.14 6.07
C ASN A 89 9.48 -16.65 7.07
N CYS A 90 9.74 -17.96 7.07
CA CYS A 90 10.69 -18.61 7.97
C CYS A 90 10.44 -18.33 9.47
N HIS A 91 9.18 -18.23 9.89
CA HIS A 91 8.79 -17.96 11.28
C HIS A 91 9.35 -16.65 11.84
N GLN A 92 9.74 -15.69 10.97
CA GLN A 92 10.38 -14.45 11.41
C GLN A 92 9.39 -13.47 12.06
N TRP A 93 8.12 -13.50 11.66
CA TRP A 93 7.04 -12.76 12.30
C TRP A 93 5.68 -13.44 12.07
N PRO A 94 4.72 -13.32 13.00
CA PRO A 94 3.36 -13.78 12.78
C PRO A 94 2.66 -13.00 11.66
N VAL A 95 1.85 -13.69 10.88
CA VAL A 95 1.07 -13.16 9.74
C VAL A 95 -0.39 -12.99 10.17
N PRO A 96 -0.92 -11.76 10.25
CA PRO A 96 -2.34 -11.53 10.53
C PRO A 96 -3.22 -12.06 9.39
N LEU A 97 -4.15 -12.96 9.71
CA LEU A 97 -5.10 -13.55 8.76
C LEU A 97 -6.51 -13.58 9.37
N PRO A 98 -7.59 -13.43 8.57
CA PRO A 98 -8.93 -13.73 9.05
C PRO A 98 -9.01 -15.19 9.54
N ARG A 99 -9.67 -15.43 10.67
CA ARG A 99 -9.77 -16.77 11.31
C ARG A 99 -10.17 -17.90 10.34
N THR A 100 -11.01 -17.60 9.37
CA THR A 100 -11.58 -18.59 8.44
C THR A 100 -10.75 -18.79 7.17
N VAL A 101 -9.61 -18.11 7.03
CA VAL A 101 -8.81 -18.09 5.80
C VAL A 101 -7.44 -18.71 6.02
N SER A 102 -6.99 -19.51 5.06
CA SER A 102 -5.62 -20.01 5.00
C SER A 102 -4.85 -19.40 3.83
N LEU A 103 -3.54 -19.22 4.01
CA LEU A 103 -2.66 -18.76 2.93
C LEU A 103 -2.61 -19.76 1.77
N GLU A 104 -2.76 -21.07 2.00
CA GLU A 104 -2.84 -22.06 0.91
C GLU A 104 -4.05 -21.85 -0.01
N GLY A 105 -5.21 -21.48 0.55
CA GLY A 105 -6.39 -21.15 -0.25
C GLY A 105 -6.16 -19.92 -1.14
N VAL A 106 -5.59 -18.87 -0.55
CA VAL A 106 -5.21 -17.64 -1.28
C VAL A 106 -4.17 -17.95 -2.35
N ARG A 107 -3.13 -18.71 -2.01
CA ARG A 107 -2.06 -19.15 -2.92
C ARG A 107 -2.61 -19.92 -4.11
N LYS A 108 -3.48 -20.90 -3.88
CA LYS A 108 -4.09 -21.69 -4.95
C LYS A 108 -4.88 -20.79 -5.91
N ALA A 109 -5.71 -19.90 -5.38
CA ALA A 109 -6.48 -18.97 -6.20
C ALA A 109 -5.58 -18.06 -7.06
N LEU A 110 -4.44 -17.60 -6.52
CA LEU A 110 -3.48 -16.79 -7.26
C LEU A 110 -2.74 -17.60 -8.34
N LEU A 111 -2.34 -18.84 -8.04
CA LEU A 111 -1.72 -19.75 -9.00
C LEU A 111 -2.68 -20.08 -10.15
N ASP A 112 -3.96 -20.31 -9.86
CA ASP A 112 -5.01 -20.57 -10.86
C ASP A 112 -5.24 -19.34 -11.77
N LEU A 113 -4.98 -18.13 -11.27
CA LEU A 113 -4.96 -16.88 -12.05
C LEU A 113 -3.65 -16.66 -12.83
N GLY A 114 -2.66 -17.53 -12.66
CA GLY A 114 -1.36 -17.47 -13.35
C GLY A 114 -0.29 -16.61 -12.67
N ALA A 115 -0.51 -16.18 -11.41
CA ALA A 115 0.51 -15.44 -10.67
C ALA A 115 1.66 -16.37 -10.24
N GLU A 116 2.90 -15.86 -10.28
CA GLU A 116 4.08 -16.58 -9.77
C GLU A 116 4.70 -15.88 -8.55
N TYR A 117 4.86 -14.57 -8.64
CA TYR A 117 5.36 -13.72 -7.57
C TYR A 117 4.29 -12.73 -7.16
N VAL A 118 4.04 -12.62 -5.86
CA VAL A 118 2.99 -11.75 -5.33
C VAL A 118 3.51 -10.93 -4.16
N TRP A 119 3.25 -9.64 -4.17
CA TRP A 119 3.41 -8.81 -2.99
C TRP A 119 2.11 -8.83 -2.17
N LEU A 120 2.23 -9.19 -0.90
CA LEU A 120 1.15 -9.19 0.09
C LEU A 120 1.72 -8.56 1.37
N ASP A 121 1.15 -7.45 1.83
CA ASP A 121 1.62 -6.67 2.97
C ASP A 121 1.84 -7.51 4.23
N VAL A 122 0.89 -8.36 4.61
CA VAL A 122 0.99 -9.20 5.82
C VAL A 122 2.14 -10.22 5.76
N LEU A 123 2.62 -10.57 4.55
CA LEU A 123 3.76 -11.46 4.33
C LEU A 123 5.06 -10.71 4.04
N CYS A 124 4.99 -9.57 3.35
CA CYS A 124 6.15 -8.87 2.82
C CYS A 124 6.63 -7.75 3.75
N LEU A 125 5.75 -7.29 4.67
CA LEU A 125 6.07 -6.35 5.72
C LEU A 125 5.91 -6.98 7.10
N ARG A 126 6.82 -6.62 8.02
CA ARG A 126 6.69 -6.95 9.44
C ARG A 126 5.46 -6.27 10.03
N GLN A 127 4.66 -7.02 10.78
CA GLN A 127 3.40 -6.56 11.37
C GLN A 127 3.57 -6.23 12.86
N SER A 128 2.54 -5.68 13.49
CA SER A 128 2.59 -5.26 14.91
C SER A 128 2.93 -6.38 15.90
N HIS A 129 2.72 -7.64 15.55
CA HIS A 129 3.08 -8.81 16.36
C HIS A 129 4.51 -9.31 16.10
N SER A 130 5.32 -8.56 15.35
CA SER A 130 6.73 -8.88 15.11
C SER A 130 7.50 -8.93 16.43
N PRO A 131 8.29 -10.00 16.70
CA PRO A 131 9.13 -10.09 17.90
C PRO A 131 10.16 -8.95 18.01
N SER A 132 10.62 -8.42 16.87
CA SER A 132 11.54 -7.29 16.83
C SER A 132 10.82 -6.02 16.41
N HIS A 133 10.55 -5.16 17.40
CA HIS A 133 9.94 -3.85 17.20
C HIS A 133 10.84 -2.89 16.42
N GLN A 134 12.16 -2.91 16.70
CA GLN A 134 13.13 -2.05 16.01
C GLN A 134 13.20 -2.36 14.51
N LEU A 135 13.27 -3.65 14.14
CA LEU A 135 13.29 -4.04 12.72
C LEU A 135 11.99 -3.63 12.00
N LYS A 136 10.84 -3.73 12.68
CA LYS A 136 9.56 -3.24 12.13
C LYS A 136 9.63 -1.74 11.89
N GLN A 137 10.11 -0.96 12.86
CA GLN A 137 10.21 0.49 12.75
C GLN A 137 11.14 0.91 11.63
N ASP A 138 12.34 0.32 11.53
CA ASP A 138 13.30 0.63 10.48
C ASP A 138 12.78 0.27 9.08
N GLU A 139 12.03 -0.84 8.99
CA GLU A 139 11.36 -1.25 7.75
C GLU A 139 10.25 -0.26 7.36
N TRP A 140 9.34 0.02 8.28
CA TRP A 140 8.19 0.91 8.05
C TRP A 140 8.61 2.35 7.75
N ARG A 141 9.70 2.81 8.37
CA ARG A 141 10.27 4.15 8.19
C ARG A 141 10.48 4.52 6.71
N LEU A 142 10.84 3.55 5.86
CA LEU A 142 11.05 3.71 4.41
C LEU A 142 9.91 3.09 3.57
N ASP A 143 9.44 1.91 3.93
CA ASP A 143 8.57 1.12 3.05
C ASP A 143 7.11 1.58 3.10
N VAL A 144 6.65 2.10 4.23
CA VAL A 144 5.26 2.59 4.36
C VAL A 144 5.03 3.84 3.49
N PRO A 145 5.90 4.87 3.49
CA PRO A 145 5.76 6.01 2.57
C PRO A 145 5.83 5.64 1.09
N THR A 146 6.49 4.53 0.75
CA THR A 146 6.79 4.13 -0.64
C THR A 146 5.95 2.94 -1.14
N ILE A 147 5.03 2.44 -0.31
CA ILE A 147 4.21 1.24 -0.59
C ILE A 147 3.39 1.34 -1.88
N GLY A 148 2.95 2.53 -2.28
CA GLY A 148 2.22 2.70 -3.54
C GLY A 148 3.06 2.36 -4.79
N ASN A 149 4.40 2.31 -4.69
CA ASN A 149 5.26 1.87 -5.80
C ASN A 149 4.97 0.42 -6.17
N ILE A 150 4.61 -0.40 -5.18
CA ILE A 150 4.27 -1.82 -5.36
C ILE A 150 3.12 -1.95 -6.35
N TYR A 151 2.01 -1.26 -6.08
CA TYR A 151 0.79 -1.36 -6.87
C TYR A 151 0.95 -0.74 -8.26
N ARG A 152 1.73 0.34 -8.35
CA ARG A 152 2.08 0.95 -9.64
C ARG A 152 2.91 0.00 -10.51
N ALA A 153 3.95 -0.62 -9.93
CA ALA A 153 4.87 -1.49 -10.65
C ALA A 153 4.35 -2.92 -10.87
N ALA A 154 3.38 -3.38 -10.07
CA ALA A 154 2.78 -4.70 -10.23
C ALA A 154 2.18 -4.87 -11.63
N GLU A 155 2.27 -6.04 -12.23
CA GLU A 155 1.62 -6.31 -13.51
C GLU A 155 0.09 -6.30 -13.34
N ARG A 156 -0.37 -6.93 -12.26
CA ARG A 156 -1.78 -7.08 -11.91
C ARG A 156 -2.00 -6.87 -10.42
N VAL A 157 -3.19 -6.45 -10.05
CA VAL A 157 -3.62 -6.35 -8.65
C VAL A 157 -4.82 -7.25 -8.41
N VAL A 158 -4.79 -8.03 -7.33
CA VAL A 158 -5.98 -8.74 -6.83
C VAL A 158 -6.55 -7.97 -5.66
N ARG A 159 -7.78 -7.50 -5.80
CA ARG A 159 -8.48 -6.69 -4.81
C ARG A 159 -9.50 -7.51 -4.04
N TYR A 160 -9.34 -7.62 -2.73
CA TYR A 160 -10.31 -8.21 -1.81
C TYR A 160 -11.03 -7.13 -1.01
N PHE A 161 -12.34 -6.99 -1.20
CA PHE A 161 -13.12 -5.89 -0.62
C PHE A 161 -13.44 -6.06 0.87
N ASN A 162 -13.65 -7.31 1.31
CA ASN A 162 -14.20 -7.65 2.63
C ASN A 162 -13.17 -8.30 3.57
N GLY A 163 -11.95 -8.52 3.11
CA GLY A 163 -10.91 -9.23 3.84
C GLY A 163 -10.07 -10.10 2.91
N LEU A 164 -8.79 -10.30 3.21
CA LEU A 164 -7.94 -11.20 2.44
C LEU A 164 -8.57 -12.60 2.35
N GLY A 165 -8.78 -13.12 1.14
CA GLY A 165 -9.37 -14.45 0.94
C GLY A 165 -10.87 -14.56 1.28
N ILE A 166 -11.50 -13.48 1.76
CA ILE A 166 -12.92 -13.46 2.14
C ILE A 166 -13.79 -13.27 0.89
N PRO A 167 -14.89 -14.03 0.74
CA PRO A 167 -15.87 -13.81 -0.32
C PRO A 167 -16.42 -12.39 -0.32
N PHE A 168 -16.64 -11.85 -1.52
CA PHE A 168 -17.26 -10.55 -1.70
C PHE A 168 -18.70 -10.55 -1.18
N THR A 169 -19.10 -9.48 -0.49
CA THR A 169 -20.48 -9.25 -0.09
C THR A 169 -20.97 -7.86 -0.49
N GLU A 170 -22.24 -7.80 -0.87
CA GLU A 170 -22.97 -6.58 -1.22
C GLU A 170 -23.32 -5.70 0.01
N ARG A 171 -23.07 -6.20 1.22
CA ARG A 171 -23.40 -5.53 2.48
C ARG A 171 -22.16 -4.94 3.14
N GLY A 172 -22.38 -3.95 4.01
CA GLY A 172 -21.33 -3.43 4.90
C GLY A 172 -20.27 -2.58 4.22
N TRP A 173 -20.56 -1.96 3.07
CA TRP A 173 -19.59 -1.10 2.36
C TRP A 173 -19.22 0.17 3.15
N ASP A 174 -20.01 0.53 4.17
CA ASP A 174 -19.72 1.59 5.13
C ASP A 174 -18.89 1.14 6.34
N ASN A 175 -18.64 -0.17 6.50
CA ASN A 175 -17.80 -0.66 7.59
C ASN A 175 -16.40 -0.03 7.48
N PRO A 176 -15.83 0.56 8.55
CA PRO A 176 -14.48 1.14 8.55
C PRO A 176 -13.38 0.23 8.01
N ARG A 177 -13.57 -1.09 8.12
CA ARG A 177 -12.64 -2.10 7.63
C ARG A 177 -12.90 -2.56 6.20
N HIS A 178 -14.00 -2.16 5.58
CA HIS A 178 -14.26 -2.42 4.18
C HIS A 178 -13.23 -1.69 3.30
N TRP A 179 -12.86 -2.28 2.17
CA TRP A 179 -11.83 -1.73 1.29
C TRP A 179 -12.09 -0.29 0.84
N LEU A 180 -13.36 0.08 0.60
CA LEU A 180 -13.76 1.46 0.25
C LEU A 180 -13.52 2.49 1.37
N ARG A 181 -13.35 2.02 2.60
CA ARG A 181 -13.24 2.84 3.81
C ARG A 181 -11.84 2.84 4.40
N ARG A 182 -10.90 2.11 3.85
CA ARG A 182 -9.52 2.03 4.38
C ARG A 182 -8.66 3.17 3.86
N ALA A 183 -7.87 3.84 4.69
CA ALA A 183 -6.98 4.92 4.23
C ALA A 183 -5.93 4.43 3.22
N TRP A 184 -5.23 3.34 3.55
CA TRP A 184 -4.16 2.77 2.73
C TRP A 184 -4.61 2.36 1.33
N THR A 185 -5.85 1.87 1.17
CA THR A 185 -6.34 1.42 -0.14
C THR A 185 -6.47 2.56 -1.17
N LEU A 186 -6.33 3.82 -0.77
CA LEU A 186 -6.23 4.95 -1.70
C LEU A 186 -4.88 4.98 -2.46
N GLN A 187 -3.82 4.40 -1.89
CA GLN A 187 -2.51 4.26 -2.55
C GLN A 187 -2.36 2.94 -3.32
N GLU A 188 -3.24 1.97 -3.05
CA GLU A 188 -3.15 0.59 -3.56
C GLU A 188 -3.90 0.39 -4.90
N ILE A 189 -4.31 1.50 -5.52
CA ILE A 189 -5.24 1.47 -6.65
C ILE A 189 -4.47 1.29 -7.95
N LYS A 190 -5.01 0.42 -8.81
CA LYS A 190 -4.59 0.25 -10.20
C LYS A 190 -5.80 0.41 -11.12
N THR A 191 -5.55 0.59 -12.41
CA THR A 191 -6.61 0.64 -13.41
C THR A 191 -7.39 -0.68 -13.47
N GLU A 192 -8.70 -0.61 -13.73
CA GLU A 192 -9.57 -1.81 -13.68
C GLU A 192 -9.20 -2.89 -14.72
N ASN A 193 -8.59 -2.52 -15.85
CA ASN A 193 -8.13 -3.48 -16.86
C ASN A 193 -7.00 -4.40 -16.39
N THR A 194 -6.32 -4.05 -15.29
CA THR A 194 -5.24 -4.83 -14.67
C THR A 194 -5.58 -5.29 -13.25
N THR A 195 -6.85 -5.18 -12.86
CA THR A 195 -7.32 -5.53 -11.52
C THR A 195 -8.29 -6.72 -11.57
N TYR A 196 -8.02 -7.74 -10.77
CA TYR A 196 -8.93 -8.85 -10.50
C TYR A 196 -9.65 -8.61 -9.17
N ASN A 197 -10.93 -8.97 -9.10
CA ASN A 197 -11.66 -8.90 -7.84
C ASN A 197 -11.63 -10.29 -7.18
N GLY A 198 -10.90 -10.40 -6.07
CA GLY A 198 -10.78 -11.62 -5.28
C GLY A 198 -12.05 -11.89 -4.46
N GLY A 199 -12.33 -13.17 -4.20
CA GLY A 199 -13.53 -13.59 -3.45
C GLY A 199 -14.84 -13.45 -4.23
N VAL A 200 -14.78 -13.19 -5.53
CA VAL A 200 -15.94 -12.98 -6.39
C VAL A 200 -16.26 -14.23 -7.19
N VAL A 201 -17.52 -14.68 -7.15
CA VAL A 201 -18.03 -15.79 -7.96
C VAL A 201 -18.69 -15.30 -9.27
N GLN A 202 -19.22 -14.07 -9.27
CA GLN A 202 -19.96 -13.52 -10.41
C GLN A 202 -19.08 -12.69 -11.34
N ALA A 203 -19.20 -12.91 -12.65
CA ALA A 203 -18.39 -12.22 -13.67
C ALA A 203 -18.55 -10.69 -13.68
N ASN A 204 -19.64 -10.12 -13.13
CA ASN A 204 -19.93 -8.69 -13.20
C ASN A 204 -20.16 -8.03 -11.84
N VAL A 205 -19.24 -8.26 -10.90
CA VAL A 205 -19.29 -7.70 -9.54
C VAL A 205 -19.42 -6.17 -9.50
N LEU A 206 -18.92 -5.46 -10.52
CA LEU A 206 -19.03 -4.01 -10.60
C LEU A 206 -20.49 -3.52 -10.69
N ASN A 207 -21.39 -4.35 -11.21
CA ASN A 207 -22.81 -4.01 -11.31
C ASN A 207 -23.62 -4.49 -10.09
N THR A 208 -22.99 -5.15 -9.10
CA THR A 208 -23.65 -5.53 -7.86
C THR A 208 -24.17 -4.28 -7.14
N LYS A 209 -25.43 -4.34 -6.71
CA LYS A 209 -26.09 -3.29 -5.93
C LYS A 209 -25.69 -3.41 -4.47
N GLY A 210 -25.57 -2.29 -3.80
CA GLY A 210 -25.29 -2.22 -2.37
C GLY A 210 -25.67 -0.85 -1.84
N THR A 211 -25.37 -0.61 -0.57
CA THR A 211 -25.75 0.63 0.11
C THR A 211 -24.50 1.32 0.66
N VAL A 212 -24.42 2.64 0.45
CA VAL A 212 -23.37 3.51 1.00
C VAL A 212 -24.03 4.73 1.62
N LYS A 213 -23.80 4.96 2.92
CA LYS A 213 -24.45 5.99 3.75
C LYS A 213 -25.98 5.98 3.60
N GLY A 214 -26.58 4.78 3.63
CA GLY A 214 -28.03 4.60 3.49
C GLY A 214 -28.59 4.86 2.08
N LYS A 215 -27.74 5.10 1.07
CA LYS A 215 -28.16 5.32 -0.31
C LYS A 215 -27.80 4.13 -1.20
N ASP A 216 -28.76 3.68 -1.99
CA ASP A 216 -28.54 2.62 -2.97
C ASP A 216 -27.56 3.06 -4.06
N THR A 217 -26.64 2.18 -4.39
CA THR A 217 -25.61 2.41 -5.39
C THR A 217 -25.16 1.10 -6.01
N THR A 218 -24.20 1.16 -6.93
CA THR A 218 -23.50 -0.02 -7.44
C THR A 218 -22.04 0.03 -7.06
N LEU A 219 -21.36 -1.11 -7.04
CA LEU A 219 -19.94 -1.17 -6.73
C LEU A 219 -19.14 -0.25 -7.68
N ARG A 220 -19.47 -0.26 -8.98
CA ARG A 220 -18.90 0.63 -9.99
C ARG A 220 -18.99 2.10 -9.61
N ARG A 221 -20.14 2.55 -9.11
CA ARG A 221 -20.34 3.94 -8.66
C ARG A 221 -19.55 4.22 -7.39
N ALA A 222 -19.51 3.27 -6.46
CA ALA A 222 -18.79 3.39 -5.20
C ALA A 222 -17.26 3.48 -5.38
N ILE A 223 -16.67 2.71 -6.30
CA ILE A 223 -15.23 2.75 -6.60
C ILE A 223 -14.84 3.86 -7.59
N ARG A 224 -15.80 4.54 -8.24
CA ARG A 224 -15.49 5.53 -9.30
C ARG A 224 -14.54 6.65 -8.85
N PRO A 225 -14.67 7.26 -7.65
CA PRO A 225 -13.74 8.31 -7.21
C PRO A 225 -12.29 7.82 -7.14
N VAL A 226 -12.13 6.61 -6.65
CA VAL A 226 -10.84 5.90 -6.49
C VAL A 226 -10.20 5.62 -7.85
N LEU A 227 -10.98 5.14 -8.81
CA LEU A 227 -10.48 4.89 -10.17
C LEU A 227 -10.11 6.17 -10.92
N ARG A 228 -10.84 7.26 -10.68
CA ARG A 228 -10.51 8.58 -11.24
C ARG A 228 -9.14 9.03 -10.75
N LEU A 229 -8.91 9.00 -9.44
CA LEU A 229 -7.63 9.37 -8.84
C LEU A 229 -6.48 8.50 -9.37
N ALA A 230 -6.71 7.20 -9.57
CA ALA A 230 -5.70 6.32 -10.16
C ALA A 230 -5.34 6.68 -11.61
N ALA A 231 -6.27 7.24 -12.38
CA ALA A 231 -6.00 7.73 -13.72
C ALA A 231 -5.29 9.11 -13.72
N GLU A 232 -5.53 9.92 -12.70
CA GLU A 232 -5.00 11.29 -12.59
C GLU A 232 -3.61 11.35 -11.95
N VAL A 233 -3.28 10.42 -11.05
CA VAL A 233 -2.04 10.45 -10.24
C VAL A 233 -0.76 10.50 -11.08
N ASP A 234 -0.76 9.85 -12.24
CA ASP A 234 0.37 9.82 -13.17
C ASP A 234 0.18 10.74 -14.38
N SER A 235 -0.88 11.56 -14.38
CA SER A 235 -1.12 12.58 -15.41
C SER A 235 -0.21 13.81 -15.19
N ARG A 236 -0.02 14.63 -16.22
CA ARG A 236 0.78 15.87 -16.13
C ARG A 236 0.26 16.83 -15.05
N GLY A 237 -1.05 16.83 -14.78
CA GLY A 237 -1.68 17.66 -13.77
C GLY A 237 -1.69 17.04 -12.37
N GLY A 238 -1.44 15.73 -12.24
CA GLY A 238 -1.57 14.98 -10.98
C GLY A 238 -2.96 15.08 -10.36
N CYS A 239 -3.10 14.60 -9.13
CA CYS A 239 -4.31 14.80 -8.33
C CYS A 239 -4.27 16.13 -7.59
N SER A 240 -5.42 16.81 -7.48
CA SER A 240 -5.58 17.96 -6.58
C SER A 240 -5.46 17.54 -5.12
N VAL A 241 -4.86 18.41 -4.28
CA VAL A 241 -4.80 18.20 -2.83
C VAL A 241 -6.20 18.09 -2.24
N TYR A 242 -7.13 18.95 -2.68
CA TYR A 242 -8.52 18.94 -2.21
C TYR A 242 -9.23 17.62 -2.50
N GLU A 243 -9.11 17.10 -3.73
CA GLU A 243 -9.78 15.85 -4.09
C GLU A 243 -9.22 14.65 -3.34
N LEU A 244 -7.89 14.58 -3.19
CA LEU A 244 -7.25 13.55 -2.37
C LEU A 244 -7.67 13.64 -0.90
N ALA A 245 -7.64 14.84 -0.32
CA ALA A 245 -8.04 15.07 1.06
C ALA A 245 -9.52 14.69 1.27
N ARG A 246 -10.41 15.08 0.35
CA ARG A 246 -11.84 14.74 0.39
C ARG A 246 -12.08 13.24 0.31
N GLU A 247 -11.33 12.50 -0.49
CA GLU A 247 -11.44 11.03 -0.51
C GLU A 247 -10.76 10.36 0.69
N MET A 248 -9.70 10.94 1.24
CA MET A 248 -9.01 10.46 2.44
C MET A 248 -9.81 10.70 3.73
N ASP A 249 -10.55 11.80 3.81
CA ASP A 249 -11.42 12.14 4.92
C ASP A 249 -12.48 11.06 5.18
N LYS A 250 -13.07 10.53 4.10
CA LYS A 250 -14.08 9.46 4.11
C LYS A 250 -13.55 8.09 4.56
N ARG A 251 -12.25 7.98 4.83
CA ARG A 251 -11.55 6.73 5.12
C ARG A 251 -11.12 6.67 6.58
N TYR A 252 -11.23 5.48 7.14
CA TYR A 252 -10.71 5.08 8.42
C TYR A 252 -9.22 4.75 8.34
N ALA A 253 -8.47 5.22 9.32
CA ALA A 253 -7.09 4.88 9.57
C ALA A 253 -6.93 4.54 11.05
N THR A 254 -6.12 3.52 11.36
CA THR A 254 -5.77 3.20 12.75
C THR A 254 -5.00 4.35 13.38
N ARG A 255 -4.14 5.01 12.59
CA ARG A 255 -3.40 6.20 13.01
C ARG A 255 -3.70 7.36 12.05
N PRO A 256 -4.00 8.56 12.57
CA PRO A 256 -4.11 9.78 11.76
C PRO A 256 -2.94 9.98 10.78
N THR A 257 -1.71 9.67 11.20
CA THR A 257 -0.48 9.77 10.38
C THR A 257 -0.51 8.92 9.10
N ASP A 258 -1.25 7.81 9.10
CA ASP A 258 -1.44 6.97 7.91
C ASP A 258 -2.15 7.72 6.79
N LYS A 259 -3.08 8.62 7.13
CA LYS A 259 -3.77 9.46 6.13
C LYS A 259 -2.80 10.43 5.46
N VAL A 260 -1.87 11.01 6.22
CA VAL A 260 -0.87 11.96 5.69
C VAL A 260 0.12 11.25 4.78
N ALA A 261 0.70 10.14 5.23
CA ALA A 261 1.60 9.32 4.42
C ALA A 261 0.89 8.81 3.15
N GLY A 262 -0.34 8.30 3.35
CA GLY A 262 -1.36 7.97 2.35
C GLY A 262 -1.46 9.00 1.22
N LEU A 263 -1.78 10.23 1.61
CA LEU A 263 -2.04 11.32 0.70
C LEU A 263 -0.78 11.82 0.00
N LEU A 264 0.33 11.98 0.74
CA LEU A 264 1.53 12.60 0.20
C LEU A 264 2.18 11.78 -0.93
N TYR A 265 2.17 10.45 -0.83
CA TYR A 265 2.65 9.59 -1.92
C TYR A 265 1.96 9.91 -3.25
N LEU A 266 0.65 10.18 -3.21
CA LEU A 266 -0.19 10.47 -4.39
C LEU A 266 0.05 11.88 -4.95
N LEU A 267 0.67 12.79 -4.19
CA LEU A 267 0.99 14.15 -4.66
C LEU A 267 2.25 14.24 -5.53
N ARG A 268 2.97 13.13 -5.74
CA ARG A 268 4.14 13.05 -6.63
C ARG A 268 5.25 14.09 -6.32
N THR A 269 5.54 14.31 -5.04
CA THR A 269 6.62 15.18 -4.56
C THR A 269 8.00 14.60 -4.85
N ARG A 270 9.02 15.44 -5.02
CA ARG A 270 10.41 14.97 -5.27
C ARG A 270 10.99 14.14 -4.13
N GLU A 271 10.45 14.35 -2.93
CA GLU A 271 10.88 13.72 -1.68
C GLU A 271 9.67 13.39 -0.83
N LEU A 272 9.79 12.35 0.00
CA LEU A 272 8.83 12.03 1.05
C LEU A 272 9.51 12.09 2.42
N PRO A 273 8.81 12.47 3.51
CA PRO A 273 9.33 12.28 4.84
C PRO A 273 9.35 10.78 5.18
N THR A 274 10.25 10.38 6.07
CA THR A 274 10.20 9.04 6.65
C THR A 274 8.96 8.87 7.54
N TYR A 275 8.44 7.64 7.62
CA TYR A 275 7.28 7.34 8.45
C TYR A 275 7.68 7.15 9.92
N ASP A 276 6.89 7.72 10.82
CA ASP A 276 7.00 7.50 12.26
C ASP A 276 5.58 7.32 12.84
N GLU A 277 5.27 6.14 13.36
CA GLU A 277 3.94 5.82 13.89
C GLU A 277 3.60 6.54 15.20
N ARG A 278 4.58 7.24 15.81
CA ARG A 278 4.47 7.90 17.12
C ARG A 278 4.14 9.38 17.04
N ILE A 279 4.31 10.01 15.87
CA ILE A 279 4.02 11.43 15.70
C ILE A 279 2.53 11.65 15.44
N THR A 280 2.04 12.84 15.79
CA THR A 280 0.67 13.25 15.47
C THR A 280 0.52 13.56 13.98
N SER A 281 -0.72 13.67 13.52
CA SER A 281 -1.04 14.09 12.16
C SER A 281 -0.55 15.49 11.83
N GLU A 282 -0.61 16.40 12.78
CA GLU A 282 -0.12 17.77 12.64
C GLU A 282 1.40 17.78 12.46
N ALA A 283 2.11 17.00 13.29
CA ALA A 283 3.55 16.83 13.15
C ALA A 283 3.93 16.16 11.82
N ALA A 284 3.12 15.21 11.34
CA ALA A 284 3.30 14.62 10.02
C ALA A 284 3.11 15.66 8.90
N TRP A 285 2.04 16.46 8.96
CA TRP A 285 1.82 17.55 7.99
C TRP A 285 2.93 18.60 8.01
N ALA A 286 3.43 18.98 9.20
CA ALA A 286 4.54 19.92 9.33
C ALA A 286 5.81 19.43 8.61
N LYS A 287 6.07 18.11 8.64
CA LYS A 287 7.16 17.49 7.87
C LYS A 287 6.89 17.48 6.36
N CYS A 288 5.63 17.43 5.93
CA CYS A 288 5.22 17.30 4.53
C CYS A 288 5.15 18.64 3.79
N ILE A 289 4.62 19.69 4.44
CA ILE A 289 4.35 20.99 3.80
C ILE A 289 5.60 21.58 3.12
N PRO A 290 6.80 21.58 3.73
CA PRO A 290 8.00 22.11 3.09
C PRO A 290 8.32 21.43 1.75
N LEU A 291 8.01 20.15 1.61
CA LEU A 291 8.31 19.29 0.45
C LEU A 291 7.33 19.47 -0.72
N LEU A 292 6.19 20.10 -0.47
CA LEU A 292 5.19 20.33 -1.51
C LEU A 292 5.68 21.36 -2.55
N PRO A 293 5.44 21.13 -3.86
CA PRO A 293 5.57 22.16 -4.87
C PRO A 293 4.73 23.40 -4.54
N LEU A 294 5.12 24.56 -5.07
CA LEU A 294 4.45 25.83 -4.78
C LEU A 294 2.97 25.78 -5.15
N GLU A 295 2.63 25.14 -6.25
CA GLU A 295 1.25 25.00 -6.75
C GLU A 295 0.38 24.24 -5.74
N ARG A 296 0.91 23.16 -5.15
CA ARG A 296 0.19 22.37 -4.13
C ARG A 296 0.08 23.10 -2.79
N LYS A 297 1.07 23.91 -2.43
CA LYS A 297 1.00 24.81 -1.26
C LYS A 297 -0.10 25.87 -1.43
N ILE A 298 -0.22 26.42 -2.64
CA ILE A 298 -1.29 27.37 -2.99
C ILE A 298 -2.65 26.67 -2.90
N GLU A 299 -2.83 25.48 -3.49
CA GLU A 299 -4.07 24.69 -3.33
C GLU A 299 -4.46 24.53 -1.86
N LEU A 300 -3.51 24.12 -1.00
CA LEU A 300 -3.75 23.99 0.43
C LEU A 300 -4.26 25.29 1.09
N LEU A 301 -3.66 26.42 0.75
CA LEU A 301 -4.03 27.72 1.32
C LEU A 301 -5.45 28.14 0.93
N PHE A 302 -5.87 27.88 -0.31
CA PHE A 302 -7.19 28.25 -0.81
C PHE A 302 -8.28 27.26 -0.40
N ASP A 303 -7.99 25.96 -0.43
CA ASP A 303 -8.98 24.91 -0.20
C ASP A 303 -9.20 24.61 1.30
N PHE A 304 -8.22 24.94 2.15
CA PHE A 304 -8.30 24.74 3.60
C PHE A 304 -8.06 26.06 4.35
N PRO A 305 -9.01 27.03 4.24
CA PRO A 305 -8.79 28.39 4.68
C PRO A 305 -8.87 28.59 6.21
N TYR A 306 -8.93 27.51 6.98
CA TYR A 306 -9.04 27.55 8.43
C TYR A 306 -7.85 26.88 9.09
N ARG A 307 -7.33 27.55 10.11
CA ARG A 307 -6.21 27.07 10.92
C ARG A 307 -6.61 25.82 11.69
N GLY A 308 -5.77 24.79 11.68
CA GLY A 308 -5.93 23.61 12.53
C GLY A 308 -5.86 23.96 14.03
N LEU A 309 -6.69 23.30 14.85
CA LEU A 309 -6.97 23.66 16.24
C LEU A 309 -5.76 23.63 17.20
N LEU A 310 -4.76 22.76 16.96
CA LEU A 310 -3.74 22.46 17.98
C LEU A 310 -2.41 23.21 17.82
N GLN A 311 -2.03 23.60 16.60
CA GLN A 311 -0.76 24.32 16.33
C GLN A 311 -0.86 25.35 15.21
N GLY A 312 -2.04 25.49 14.60
CA GLY A 312 -2.28 26.57 13.70
C GLY A 312 -1.54 26.50 12.35
N GLY A 313 -1.41 25.33 11.77
CA GLY A 313 -1.07 25.19 10.35
C GLY A 313 -2.32 25.21 9.46
N TRP A 314 -2.11 25.47 8.17
CA TRP A 314 -3.12 25.39 7.11
C TRP A 314 -2.94 24.04 6.42
N PHE A 315 -3.68 23.02 6.86
CA PHE A 315 -3.63 21.67 6.31
C PHE A 315 -4.97 20.94 6.54
N PRO A 316 -5.26 19.88 5.76
CA PRO A 316 -6.47 19.09 5.93
C PRO A 316 -6.51 18.42 7.30
N THR A 317 -7.65 18.57 7.98
CA THR A 317 -8.00 17.84 9.20
C THR A 317 -9.12 16.84 8.89
N TRP A 318 -9.29 15.84 9.75
CA TRP A 318 -10.31 14.79 9.68
C TRP A 318 -10.82 14.46 11.08
#